data_AF-I1C976-F1
#
_entry.id   AF-I1C976-F1
#
_cell.length_a   1.000
_cell.length_b   1.000
_cell.length_c   1.000
_cell.angle_alpha   90.00
_cell.angle_beta   90.00
_cell.angle_gamma   90.00
#
_symmetry.space_group_name_H-M   'P 1'
#
loop_
_entity.id
_entity.type
_entity.pdbx_description
1 polymer ?
#
loop_
_entity_poly.entity_id
_entity_poly.type
_entity_poly.pdbx_seq_one_letter_code
_entity_poly.pdbx_strand_id
1 'polypeptide(L)'
;MSLTLKSFVQNSKLLSGFLKPLSGAYANAAGYRKIVAEESELVKEALRRLEIAEPRAAYDRAYRIRVAQQCSLTHQLLPKDQWVKPEEDIRYLQPYIDQVSAERAEREAFDNIKVSARH
;
A
#
# COMPACT_ATOMS: atom_id res chain seq x y z
N MET A 1 16.77 5.96 -7.01
CA MET A 1 16.59 5.17 -5.76
C MET A 1 16.50 6.15 -4.60
N SER A 2 15.29 6.40 -4.08
CA SER A 2 15.14 7.23 -2.88
C SER A 2 15.65 6.45 -1.66
N LEU A 3 16.56 7.03 -0.90
CA LEU A 3 17.05 6.48 0.37
C LEU A 3 15.90 6.55 1.39
N THR A 4 15.00 5.58 1.34
CA THR A 4 13.87 5.46 2.26
C THR A 4 14.29 4.65 3.49
N LEU A 5 13.67 4.92 4.65
CA LEU A 5 13.88 4.14 5.88
C LEU A 5 13.72 2.63 5.65
N LYS A 6 12.79 2.24 4.77
CA LYS A 6 12.63 0.85 4.33
C LYS A 6 13.93 0.27 3.74
N SER A 7 14.53 0.97 2.77
CA SER A 7 15.78 0.52 2.13
C SER A 7 16.94 0.47 3.12
N PHE A 8 17.03 1.43 4.04
CA PHE A 8 18.06 1.44 5.09
C PHE A 8 17.98 0.22 6.01
N VAL A 9 16.77 -0.11 6.49
CA VAL A 9 16.55 -1.30 7.35
C VAL A 9 16.79 -2.60 6.58
N GLN A 10 16.35 -2.69 5.32
CA GLN A 10 16.50 -3.90 4.50
C GLN A 10 17.96 -4.17 4.11
N ASN A 11 18.77 -3.12 3.91
CA ASN A 11 20.18 -3.24 3.57
C ASN A 11 21.05 -3.66 4.77
N SER A 12 20.56 -3.50 6.00
CA SER A 12 21.26 -3.96 7.21
C SER A 12 20.83 -5.36 7.61
N LYS A 13 21.78 -6.31 7.64
CA LYS A 13 21.53 -7.70 8.08
C LYS A 13 21.12 -7.77 9.57
N LEU A 14 21.66 -6.88 10.41
CA LEU A 14 21.36 -6.85 11.84
C LEU A 14 19.95 -6.31 12.11
N LEU A 15 19.61 -5.15 11.53
CA LEU A 15 18.30 -4.54 11.73
C LEU A 15 17.19 -5.39 11.10
N SER A 16 17.41 -5.91 9.89
CA SER A 16 16.42 -6.79 9.26
C SER A 16 16.25 -8.11 10.02
N GLY A 17 17.31 -8.70 10.58
CA GLY A 17 17.22 -9.91 11.39
C GLY A 17 16.38 -9.71 12.66
N PHE A 18 16.56 -8.59 13.34
CA PHE A 18 15.81 -8.27 14.56
C PHE A 18 14.36 -7.82 14.29
N LEU A 19 14.14 -6.97 13.27
CA LEU A 19 12.84 -6.36 13.02
C LEU A 19 11.87 -7.24 12.21
N LYS A 20 12.36 -8.19 11.42
CA LYS A 20 11.49 -9.11 10.65
C LYS A 20 10.50 -9.90 11.51
N PRO A 21 10.90 -10.64 12.57
CA PRO A 21 9.96 -11.39 13.39
C PRO A 21 8.95 -10.48 14.11
N LEU A 22 9.42 -9.31 14.57
CA LEU A 22 8.55 -8.29 15.17
C LEU A 22 7.51 -7.78 14.18
N SER A 23 7.89 -7.53 12.92
CA SER A 23 6.98 -7.07 11.88
C SER A 23 5.90 -8.12 11.55
N GLY A 24 6.25 -9.40 11.55
CA GLY A 24 5.30 -10.50 11.34
C GLY A 24 4.32 -10.65 12.51
N ALA A 25 4.81 -10.58 13.75
CA ALA A 25 3.97 -10.59 14.94
C ALA A 25 3.01 -9.39 14.96
N TYR A 26 3.50 -8.20 14.63
CA TYR A 26 2.70 -6.99 14.50
C TYR A 26 1.62 -7.13 13.42
N ALA A 27 1.96 -7.63 12.23
CA ALA A 27 1.01 -7.84 11.15
C ALA A 27 -0.12 -8.81 11.52
N ASN A 28 0.21 -9.88 12.27
CA ASN A 28 -0.80 -10.83 12.74
C ASN A 28 -1.67 -10.25 13.87
N ALA A 29 -1.09 -9.47 14.78
CA ALA A 29 -1.80 -8.90 15.94
C ALA A 29 -2.71 -7.74 15.56
N ALA A 30 -2.29 -6.92 14.60
CA ALA A 30 -2.95 -5.65 14.35
C ALA A 30 -4.23 -5.78 13.49
N GLY A 31 -4.55 -6.96 12.96
CA GLY A 31 -5.84 -7.25 12.32
C GLY A 31 -6.15 -6.42 11.07
N TYR A 32 -5.20 -5.59 10.62
CA TYR A 32 -5.39 -4.52 9.63
C TYR A 32 -5.30 -4.98 8.18
N ARG A 33 -5.25 -6.29 7.88
CA ARG A 33 -5.10 -6.81 6.50
C ARG A 33 -6.13 -6.26 5.50
N LYS A 34 -7.06 -5.43 5.95
CA LYS A 34 -7.83 -4.48 5.15
C LYS A 34 -7.84 -3.15 5.90
N ILE A 35 -7.23 -2.11 5.34
CA ILE A 35 -7.67 -0.69 5.32
C ILE A 35 -6.46 0.12 4.84
N VAL A 36 -6.54 0.62 3.61
CA VAL A 36 -5.70 1.72 3.12
C VAL A 36 -6.61 2.94 3.13
N ALA A 37 -6.15 4.08 3.67
CA ALA A 37 -6.93 5.31 3.64
C ALA A 37 -7.13 5.75 2.17
N GLU A 38 -8.36 5.60 1.66
CA GLU A 38 -8.73 5.88 0.27
C GLU A 38 -8.85 7.37 -0.04
N GLU A 39 -8.91 8.21 0.99
CA GLU A 39 -9.27 9.62 0.86
C GLU A 39 -8.18 10.48 0.23
N SER A 40 -6.94 9.97 0.17
CA SER A 40 -5.85 10.68 -0.51
C SER A 40 -6.07 10.70 -2.02
N GLU A 41 -5.94 11.88 -2.63
CA GLU A 41 -5.97 12.05 -4.09
C GLU A 41 -4.97 11.16 -4.82
N LEU A 42 -3.85 10.79 -4.18
CA LEU A 42 -2.87 9.86 -4.75
C LEU A 42 -3.47 8.46 -4.86
N VAL A 43 -4.12 8.01 -3.79
CA VAL A 43 -4.71 6.68 -3.71
C VAL A 43 -5.92 6.56 -4.63
N LYS A 44 -6.73 7.61 -4.77
CA LYS A 44 -7.85 7.65 -5.74
C LYS A 44 -7.39 7.42 -7.17
N GLU A 45 -6.34 8.11 -7.59
CA GLU A 45 -5.78 7.94 -8.94
C GLU A 45 -5.16 6.55 -9.13
N ALA A 46 -4.48 6.03 -8.10
CA ALA A 46 -3.96 4.66 -8.13
C ALA A 46 -5.09 3.61 -8.25
N LEU A 47 -6.22 3.82 -7.56
CA LEU A 47 -7.39 2.95 -7.64
C LEU A 47 -8.05 3.02 -9.02
N ARG A 48 -8.18 4.20 -9.61
CA ARG A 48 -8.67 4.37 -10.99
C ARG A 48 -7.82 3.57 -11.98
N ARG A 49 -6.50 3.61 -11.84
CA ARG A 49 -5.59 2.82 -12.71
C ARG A 49 -5.73 1.32 -12.48
N LEU A 50 -5.89 0.89 -11.22
CA LEU A 50 -6.15 -0.51 -10.89
C LEU A 50 -7.46 -1.00 -11.54
N GLU A 51 -8.52 -0.20 -11.50
CA GLU A 51 -9.81 -0.54 -12.12
C GLU A 51 -9.71 -0.73 -13.64
N ILE A 52 -8.87 0.07 -14.31
CA ILE A 52 -8.66 -0.01 -15.76
C ILE A 52 -7.77 -1.21 -16.11
N ALA A 53 -6.67 -1.41 -15.39
CA ALA A 53 -5.67 -2.44 -15.68
C ALA A 53 -6.11 -3.84 -15.25
N GLU A 54 -6.70 -3.96 -14.05
CA GLU A 54 -7.08 -5.22 -13.42
C GLU A 54 -8.48 -5.12 -12.78
N PRO A 55 -9.56 -5.13 -13.59
CA PRO A 55 -10.93 -4.99 -13.08
C PRO A 55 -11.28 -6.03 -12.01
N ARG A 56 -10.78 -7.27 -12.14
CA ARG A 56 -11.01 -8.35 -11.18
C ARG A 56 -10.41 -8.01 -9.80
N ALA A 57 -9.20 -7.48 -9.74
CA ALA A 57 -8.56 -7.11 -8.49
C ALA A 57 -9.33 -5.98 -7.78
N ALA A 58 -9.90 -5.05 -8.54
CA ALA A 58 -10.78 -4.00 -8.01
C ALA A 58 -12.08 -4.57 -7.45
N TYR A 59 -12.73 -5.52 -8.14
CA TYR A 59 -13.92 -6.20 -7.62
C TYR A 59 -13.62 -7.02 -6.34
N ASP A 60 -12.54 -7.80 -6.34
CA ASP A 60 -12.14 -8.59 -5.18
C ASP A 60 -11.85 -7.71 -3.97
N ARG A 61 -11.23 -6.53 -4.19
CA ARG A 61 -11.03 -5.50 -3.17
C ARG A 61 -12.36 -5.00 -2.62
N ALA A 62 -13.30 -4.60 -3.48
CA ALA A 62 -14.60 -4.09 -3.06
C ALA A 62 -15.38 -5.13 -2.25
N TYR A 63 -15.33 -6.40 -2.67
CA TYR A 63 -15.90 -7.53 -1.92
C TYR A 63 -15.25 -7.66 -0.54
N ARG A 64 -13.91 -7.66 -0.46
CA ARG A 64 -13.18 -7.75 0.81
C ARG A 64 -13.57 -6.66 1.80
N ILE A 65 -13.77 -5.43 1.32
CA ILE A 65 -14.17 -4.28 2.15
C ILE A 65 -15.60 -4.46 2.67
N ARG A 66 -16.55 -4.82 1.80
CA ARG A 66 -17.95 -5.06 2.20
C ARG A 66 -18.06 -6.17 3.26
N VAL A 67 -17.33 -7.27 3.07
CA VAL A 67 -17.27 -8.36 4.06
C VAL A 67 -16.69 -7.87 5.39
N ALA A 68 -15.62 -7.07 5.36
CA ALA A 68 -15.01 -6.52 6.57
C ALA A 68 -15.97 -5.57 7.32
N GLN A 69 -16.67 -4.72 6.58
CA GLN A 69 -17.71 -3.84 7.13
C GLN A 69 -18.83 -4.64 7.77
N GLN A 70 -19.33 -5.69 7.10
CA GLN A 70 -20.36 -6.56 7.66
C GLN A 70 -19.91 -7.21 8.97
N CYS A 71 -18.69 -7.77 9.01
CA CYS A 71 -18.12 -8.36 10.21
C CYS A 71 -17.92 -7.36 11.35
N SER A 72 -17.52 -6.13 11.01
CA SER A 72 -17.42 -5.03 11.98
C SER A 72 -18.79 -4.67 12.54
N LEU A 73 -19.83 -4.62 11.70
CA LEU A 73 -21.20 -4.29 12.11
C LEU A 73 -21.82 -5.38 13.00
N THR A 74 -21.57 -6.65 12.69
CA THR A 74 -22.09 -7.77 13.49
C THR A 74 -21.22 -8.11 14.69
N HIS A 75 -20.07 -7.45 14.85
CA HIS A 75 -19.04 -7.79 15.82
C HIS A 75 -18.63 -9.28 15.77
N GLN A 76 -18.65 -9.87 14.58
CA GLN A 76 -18.26 -11.26 14.35
C GLN A 76 -16.99 -11.32 13.51
N LEU A 77 -16.11 -12.26 13.85
CA LEU A 77 -14.91 -12.54 13.07
C LEU A 77 -15.23 -13.49 11.91
N LEU A 78 -14.45 -13.41 10.83
CA LEU A 78 -14.51 -14.41 9.77
C LEU A 78 -14.14 -15.79 10.32
N PRO A 79 -14.74 -16.87 9.79
CA PRO A 79 -14.23 -18.23 9.97
C PRO A 79 -12.74 -18.33 9.60
N LYS A 80 -11.97 -19.13 10.35
CA LYS A 80 -10.49 -19.21 10.22
C LYS A 80 -10.03 -19.66 8.84
N ASP A 81 -10.82 -20.50 8.17
CA ASP A 81 -10.60 -20.98 6.80
C ASP A 81 -10.66 -19.86 5.75
N GLN A 82 -11.35 -18.76 6.06
CA GLN A 82 -11.51 -17.60 5.17
C GLN A 82 -10.52 -16.47 5.50
N TRP A 83 -9.59 -16.70 6.44
CA TRP A 83 -8.58 -15.70 6.75
C TRP A 83 -7.56 -15.61 5.63
N VAL A 84 -7.28 -14.38 5.21
CA VAL A 84 -6.24 -14.10 4.21
C VAL A 84 -4.92 -14.63 4.73
N LYS A 85 -4.28 -15.50 3.96
CA LYS A 85 -3.00 -16.09 4.35
C LYS A 85 -1.86 -15.07 4.15
N PRO A 86 -0.74 -15.20 4.86
CA PRO A 86 0.41 -14.31 4.68
C PRO A 86 0.91 -14.25 3.23
N GLU A 87 0.79 -15.34 2.47
CA GLU A 87 1.22 -15.42 1.07
C GLU A 87 0.28 -14.68 0.12
N GLU A 88 -0.99 -14.54 0.49
CA GLU A 88 -2.03 -13.86 -0.28
C GLU A 88 -2.09 -12.34 0.02
N ASP A 89 -1.45 -11.91 1.12
CA ASP A 89 -1.35 -10.51 1.55
C ASP A 89 -0.32 -9.74 0.71
N ILE A 90 -0.65 -9.55 -0.56
CA ILE A 90 0.17 -8.87 -1.56
C ILE A 90 -0.17 -7.38 -1.66
N ARG A 91 0.85 -6.56 -1.90
CA ARG A 91 0.70 -5.10 -2.05
C ARG A 91 0.26 -4.71 -3.46
N TYR A 92 -0.89 -5.21 -3.92
CA TYR A 92 -1.39 -5.04 -5.29
C TYR A 92 -1.56 -3.57 -5.73
N LEU A 93 -1.84 -2.65 -4.81
CA LEU A 93 -2.01 -1.22 -5.12
C LEU A 93 -0.69 -0.42 -5.14
N GLN A 94 0.37 -0.95 -4.51
CA GLN A 94 1.65 -0.24 -4.37
C GLN A 94 2.29 0.16 -5.71
N PRO A 95 2.31 -0.69 -6.76
CA PRO A 95 2.91 -0.31 -8.04
C PRO A 95 2.23 0.93 -8.66
N TYR A 96 0.91 1.03 -8.55
CA TYR A 96 0.14 2.17 -9.06
C TYR A 96 0.37 3.43 -8.22
N ILE A 97 0.48 3.28 -6.89
CA ILE A 97 0.86 4.37 -5.97
C ILE A 97 2.24 4.92 -6.33
N ASP A 98 3.22 4.05 -6.55
CA ASP A 98 4.59 4.43 -6.87
C ASP A 98 4.63 5.21 -8.20
N GLN A 99 3.91 4.75 -9.22
CA GLN A 99 3.78 5.45 -10.51
C GLN A 99 3.19 6.85 -10.36
N VAL A 100 2.03 6.97 -9.71
CA VAL A 100 1.36 8.27 -9.50
C VAL A 100 2.24 9.20 -8.66
N SER A 101 2.94 8.67 -7.65
CA SER A 101 3.85 9.47 -6.83
C SER A 101 5.03 10.02 -7.62
N ALA A 102 5.60 9.21 -8.53
CA ALA A 102 6.71 9.62 -9.38
C ALA A 102 6.28 10.70 -10.38
N GLU A 103 5.13 10.54 -11.02
CA GLU A 103 4.58 11.53 -11.95
C GLU A 103 4.28 12.87 -11.26
N ARG A 104 3.75 12.83 -10.03
CA ARG A 104 3.51 14.05 -9.23
C ARG A 104 4.81 14.74 -8.85
N ALA A 105 5.81 13.98 -8.41
CA ALA A 105 7.12 14.53 -8.06
C ALA A 105 7.82 15.14 -9.30
N GLU A 106 7.69 14.48 -10.45
CA GLU A 106 8.18 15.02 -11.72
C GLU A 106 7.47 16.32 -12.07
N ARG A 107 6.14 16.36 -11.99
CA ARG A 107 5.34 17.56 -12.26
C ARG A 107 5.75 18.73 -11.36
N GLU A 108 5.89 18.47 -10.07
CA GLU A 108 6.27 19.48 -9.08
C GLU A 108 7.70 19.99 -9.30
N ALA A 109 8.61 19.13 -9.77
CA ALA A 109 9.95 19.52 -10.16
C ALA A 109 9.95 20.42 -11.42
N PHE A 110 9.10 20.11 -12.41
CA PHE A 110 8.94 20.91 -13.62
C PHE A 110 8.30 22.27 -13.36
N ASP A 111 7.27 22.33 -12.52
CA ASP A 111 6.57 23.56 -12.20
C ASP A 111 7.46 24.53 -11.39
N ASN A 112 8.50 24.03 -10.70
CA ASN A 112 9.43 24.80 -9.86
C ASN A 112 10.86 24.93 -10.42
N ILE A 113 11.06 24.80 -11.74
CA ILE A 113 12.39 24.92 -12.35
C ILE A 113 12.96 26.33 -12.12
N LYS A 114 14.07 26.41 -11.37
CA LYS A 114 14.86 27.63 -11.25
C LYS A 114 15.87 27.71 -12.39
N VAL A 115 15.68 28.65 -13.30
CA VAL A 115 16.65 28.93 -14.37
C VAL A 115 17.72 29.87 -13.83
N SER A 116 18.97 29.41 -13.76
CA SER A 116 20.11 30.31 -13.56
C SER A 116 20.53 30.88 -14.92
N ALA A 117 20.63 32.21 -15.01
CA ALA A 117 21.18 32.85 -16.19
C ALA A 117 22.65 32.43 -16.35
N ARG A 118 23.01 31.95 -17.54
CA ARG A 118 24.42 31.76 -17.90
C ARG A 118 25.01 33.16 -18.15
N HIS A 119 25.98 33.55 -17.33
CA HIS A 119 26.74 34.76 -17.52
C HIS A 119 27.95 34.53 -18.41
#